data_AF-A0A1W7LW34-F1
#
_entry.id   AF-A0A1W7LW34-F1
#
_cell.length_a   1.000
_cell.length_b   1.000
_cell.length_c   1.000
_cell.angle_alpha   90.00
_cell.angle_beta   90.00
_cell.angle_gamma   90.00
#
_symmetry.space_group_name_H-M   'P 1'
#
loop_
_entity.id
_entity.type
_entity.pdbx_description
1 polymer ?
#
loop_
_entity_poly.entity_id
_entity_poly.type
_entity_poly.pdbx_seq_one_letter_code
_entity_poly.pdbx_strand_id
1 'polypeptide(L)'
;MGSIIGNMIKSTMDIDDEIIASSMLSTAKEGADMYLNATLTSSTPELRAIYSASLGQIVEGHTALTELTVNRGWVNPYDSPLKQLANSYSESKHIISEIKE
;
A
#
# COMPACT_ATOMS: atom_id res chain seq x y z
N MET A 1 27.00 -4.03 -16.91
CA MET A 1 26.17 -5.23 -16.66
C MET A 1 24.99 -4.96 -15.71
N GLY A 2 25.10 -4.14 -14.67
CA GLY A 2 23.95 -3.81 -13.78
C GLY A 2 22.78 -3.07 -14.46
N SER A 3 23.02 -2.32 -15.54
CA SER A 3 21.98 -1.61 -16.29
C SER A 3 21.04 -2.54 -17.07
N ILE A 4 21.50 -3.71 -17.52
CA ILE A 4 20.67 -4.66 -18.26
C ILE A 4 19.74 -5.42 -17.30
N ILE A 5 20.24 -5.79 -16.10
CA ILE A 5 19.42 -6.41 -15.06
C ILE A 5 18.37 -5.40 -14.54
N GLY A 6 18.76 -4.15 -14.32
CA GLY A 6 17.82 -3.08 -13.92
C GLY A 6 16.75 -2.79 -14.98
N ASN A 7 17.12 -2.78 -16.26
CA ASN A 7 16.16 -2.62 -17.35
C ASN A 7 15.26 -3.85 -17.53
N MET A 8 15.78 -5.08 -17.36
CA MET A 8 14.96 -6.29 -17.42
C MET A 8 13.92 -6.31 -16.31
N ILE A 9 14.30 -6.05 -15.05
CA ILE A 9 13.36 -5.99 -13.91
C ILE A 9 12.27 -4.93 -14.14
N LYS A 10 12.62 -3.80 -14.77
CA LYS A 10 11.67 -2.72 -15.08
C LYS A 10 10.76 -3.06 -16.28
N SER A 11 11.19 -3.92 -17.20
CA SER A 11 10.41 -4.35 -18.37
C SER A 11 9.56 -5.60 -18.16
N THR A 12 9.80 -6.40 -17.10
CA THR A 12 8.97 -7.55 -16.71
C THR A 12 7.98 -7.29 -15.58
N MET A 13 8.02 -6.12 -14.94
CA MET A 13 7.08 -5.79 -13.87
C MET A 13 5.86 -5.10 -14.49
N ASP A 14 4.80 -5.85 -14.73
CA ASP A 14 3.49 -5.29 -15.06
C ASP A 14 2.92 -4.67 -13.77
N ILE A 15 3.20 -3.38 -13.57
CA ILE A 15 2.69 -2.62 -12.43
C ILE A 15 1.37 -2.00 -12.87
N ASP A 16 0.27 -2.60 -12.43
CA ASP A 16 -1.06 -2.05 -12.63
C ASP A 16 -1.47 -1.07 -11.51
N ASP A 17 -2.61 -0.40 -11.71
CA ASP A 17 -3.14 0.58 -10.76
C ASP A 17 -3.48 -0.05 -9.39
N GLU A 18 -3.82 -1.34 -9.35
CA GLU A 18 -4.12 -2.07 -8.11
C GLU A 18 -2.87 -2.24 -7.25
N ILE A 19 -1.76 -2.65 -7.87
CA ILE A 19 -0.45 -2.77 -7.23
C ILE A 19 0.03 -1.39 -6.73
N ILE A 20 -0.15 -0.33 -7.54
CA ILE A 20 0.20 1.04 -7.13
C ILE A 20 -0.63 1.46 -5.92
N ALA A 21 -1.94 1.27 -5.95
CA ALA A 21 -2.82 1.65 -4.85
C ALA A 21 -2.51 0.86 -3.56
N SER A 22 -2.23 -0.44 -3.68
CA SER A 22 -1.82 -1.29 -2.55
C SER A 22 -0.49 -0.83 -1.92
N SER A 23 0.49 -0.48 -2.76
CA SER A 23 1.76 0.09 -2.30
C SER A 23 1.56 1.43 -1.60
N MET A 24 0.76 2.32 -2.19
CA MET A 24 0.45 3.63 -1.59
C MET A 24 -0.30 3.51 -0.26
N LEU A 25 -1.25 2.57 -0.13
CA LEU A 25 -1.94 2.30 1.15
C LEU A 25 -0.93 1.87 2.23
N SER A 26 -0.02 0.97 1.87
CA SER A 26 1.03 0.47 2.79
C SER A 26 1.96 1.60 3.24
N THR A 27 2.46 2.41 2.30
CA THR A 27 3.32 3.57 2.61
C THR A 27 2.58 4.64 3.41
N ALA A 28 1.28 4.86 3.15
CA ALA A 28 0.49 5.82 3.91
C ALA A 28 0.33 5.39 5.37
N LYS A 29 0.14 4.08 5.62
CA LYS A 29 0.11 3.53 6.99
C LYS A 29 1.45 3.74 7.70
N GLU A 30 2.56 3.38 7.05
CA GLU A 30 3.90 3.59 7.62
C GLU A 30 4.18 5.08 7.91
N GLY A 31 3.80 5.97 7.00
CA GLY A 31 3.91 7.40 7.20
C GLY A 31 3.03 7.91 8.36
N ALA A 32 1.82 7.37 8.53
CA ALA A 32 0.98 7.68 9.68
C ALA A 32 1.63 7.28 10.99
N ASP A 33 2.19 6.06 11.08
CA ASP A 33 2.93 5.59 12.25
C ASP A 33 4.14 6.50 12.55
N MET A 34 4.87 6.92 11.51
CA MET A 34 5.99 7.86 11.66
C MET A 34 5.54 9.22 12.20
N TYR A 35 4.50 9.82 11.62
CA TYR A 35 4.00 11.13 12.06
C TYR A 35 3.39 11.08 13.45
N LEU A 36 2.72 9.98 13.81
CA LEU A 36 2.22 9.76 15.17
C LEU A 36 3.39 9.68 16.18
N ASN A 37 4.40 8.86 15.89
CA ASN A 37 5.58 8.76 16.74
C ASN A 37 6.32 10.09 16.88
N ALA A 38 6.51 10.82 15.78
CA ALA A 38 7.13 12.14 15.79
C ALA A 38 6.31 13.14 16.62
N THR A 39 4.98 13.11 16.51
CA THR A 39 4.07 13.94 17.33
C THR A 39 4.22 13.64 18.82
N LEU A 40 4.27 12.36 19.21
CA LEU A 40 4.34 11.96 20.62
C LEU A 40 5.70 12.23 21.26
N THR A 41 6.78 12.16 20.47
CA THR A 41 8.16 12.27 20.96
C THR A 41 8.77 13.67 20.83
N SER A 42 8.10 14.58 20.13
CA SER A 42 8.62 15.94 19.93
C SER A 42 8.58 16.79 21.19
N SER A 43 9.75 17.33 21.56
CA SER A 43 9.93 18.15 22.76
C SER A 43 9.25 19.53 22.69
N THR A 44 9.04 20.08 21.48
CA THR A 44 8.47 21.43 21.30
C THR A 44 7.02 21.41 20.79
N PRO A 45 6.16 22.34 21.26
CA PRO A 45 4.78 22.45 20.77
C PRO A 45 4.66 22.67 19.26
N GLU A 46 5.59 23.43 18.67
CA GLU A 46 5.59 23.79 17.26
C GLU A 46 5.81 22.57 16.37
N LEU A 47 6.77 21.70 16.73
CA LEU A 47 7.01 20.45 16.01
C LEU A 47 5.84 19.49 16.17
N ARG A 48 5.26 19.39 17.38
CA ARG A 48 4.05 18.59 17.61
C ARG A 48 2.90 19.04 16.71
N ALA A 49 2.70 20.35 16.55
CA ALA A 49 1.64 20.88 15.70
C ALA A 49 1.85 20.51 14.22
N ILE A 50 3.09 20.63 13.71
CA ILE A 50 3.42 20.26 12.34
C ILE A 50 3.17 18.76 12.09
N TYR A 51 3.72 17.89 12.94
CA TYR A 51 3.57 16.44 12.75
C TYR A 51 2.13 15.97 12.96
N SER A 52 1.36 16.60 13.86
CA SER A 52 -0.07 16.30 14.03
C SER A 52 -0.87 16.67 12.79
N ALA A 53 -0.55 17.82 12.16
CA ALA A 53 -1.20 18.23 10.92
C ALA A 53 -0.88 17.27 9.77
N SER A 54 0.38 16.86 9.62
CA SER A 54 0.79 15.87 8.61
C SER A 54 0.17 14.49 8.86
N LEU A 55 0.02 14.08 10.12
CA LEU A 55 -0.72 12.87 10.49
C LEU A 55 -2.18 12.95 10.03
N GLY A 56 -2.84 14.09 10.23
CA GLY A 56 -4.21 14.30 9.72
C GLY A 56 -4.30 14.13 8.21
N GLN A 57 -3.41 14.79 7.47
CA GLN A 57 -3.37 14.72 6.01
C GLN A 57 -3.14 13.29 5.48
N ILE A 58 -2.24 12.52 6.09
CA ILE A 58 -1.96 11.17 5.62
C ILE A 58 -3.10 10.20 5.93
N VAL A 59 -3.82 10.40 7.04
CA VAL A 59 -5.03 9.63 7.38
C VAL A 59 -6.16 9.93 6.40
N GLU A 60 -6.37 11.20 6.05
CA GLU A 60 -7.34 11.60 5.02
C GLU A 60 -6.98 10.98 3.65
N GLY A 61 -5.71 11.06 3.25
CA GLY A 61 -5.21 10.46 2.01
C GLY A 61 -5.39 8.94 1.98
N HIS A 62 -5.02 8.23 3.05
CA HIS A 62 -5.24 6.79 3.18
C HIS A 62 -6.73 6.44 3.10
N THR A 63 -7.60 7.24 3.71
CA THR A 63 -9.06 7.04 3.67
C THR A 63 -9.60 7.17 2.25
N ALA A 64 -9.24 8.23 1.53
CA ALA A 64 -9.65 8.42 0.14
C ALA A 64 -9.13 7.30 -0.78
N LEU A 65 -7.89 6.85 -0.56
CA LEU A 65 -7.32 5.75 -1.33
C LEU A 65 -8.01 4.41 -1.01
N THR A 66 -8.37 4.17 0.25
CA THR A 66 -9.14 2.98 0.66
C THR A 66 -10.51 2.97 -0.02
N GLU A 67 -11.20 4.12 -0.05
CA GLU A 67 -12.47 4.25 -0.75
C GLU A 67 -12.31 3.99 -2.25
N LEU A 68 -11.24 4.49 -2.87
CA LEU A 68 -10.92 4.21 -4.27
C LEU A 68 -10.73 2.71 -4.52
N THR A 69 -9.94 2.01 -3.71
CA THR A 69 -9.66 0.57 -3.93
C THR A 69 -10.90 -0.29 -3.75
N VAL A 70 -11.77 0.06 -2.81
CA VAL A 70 -13.08 -0.60 -2.63
C VAL A 70 -14.00 -0.32 -3.81
N ASN A 71 -14.11 0.93 -4.25
CA ASN A 71 -14.97 1.31 -5.39
C ASN A 71 -14.50 0.72 -6.73
N ARG A 72 -13.19 0.48 -6.88
CA ARG A 72 -12.60 -0.20 -8.04
C ARG A 72 -12.76 -1.73 -7.99
N GLY A 73 -13.15 -2.28 -6.85
CA GLY A 73 -13.33 -3.72 -6.65
C GLY A 73 -12.04 -4.50 -6.38
N TRP A 74 -10.91 -3.80 -6.25
CA TRP A 74 -9.60 -4.38 -5.89
C TRP A 74 -9.61 -4.92 -4.45
N VAL A 75 -10.27 -4.20 -3.53
CA VAL A 75 -10.43 -4.65 -2.15
C VAL A 75 -11.90 -4.92 -1.85
N ASN A 76 -12.18 -6.12 -1.34
CA ASN A 76 -13.52 -6.58 -1.00
C ASN A 76 -13.63 -6.80 0.53
N PRO A 77 -13.78 -5.73 1.34
CA PRO A 77 -13.57 -5.78 2.79
C PRO A 77 -14.60 -6.65 3.53
N TYR A 78 -15.75 -6.92 2.91
CA TYR A 78 -16.83 -7.70 3.49
C TYR A 78 -16.91 -9.14 2.94
N ASP A 79 -15.92 -9.57 2.14
CA ASP A 79 -15.84 -10.97 1.74
C ASP A 79 -15.70 -11.87 2.97
N SER A 80 -16.35 -13.04 2.95
CA SER A 80 -16.22 -13.99 4.05
C SER A 80 -14.75 -14.45 4.19
N PRO A 81 -14.29 -14.81 5.39
CA PRO A 81 -12.91 -15.29 5.58
C PRO A 81 -12.55 -16.45 4.64
N LEU A 82 -13.51 -17.34 4.35
CA LEU A 82 -13.32 -18.44 3.40
C LEU A 82 -13.09 -17.93 1.97
N LYS A 83 -13.86 -16.93 1.54
CA LYS A 83 -13.70 -16.33 0.20
C LYS A 83 -12.38 -15.57 0.08
N GLN A 84 -12.01 -14.81 1.11
CA GLN A 84 -10.70 -14.13 1.15
C GLN A 84 -9.54 -15.14 1.03
N LEU A 85 -9.59 -16.23 1.81
CA LEU A 85 -8.57 -17.29 1.75
C LEU A 85 -8.53 -17.97 0.37
N ALA A 86 -9.69 -18.24 -0.23
CA ALA A 86 -9.79 -18.84 -1.56
C ALA A 86 -9.19 -17.93 -2.65
N ASN A 87 -9.45 -16.62 -2.57
CA ASN A 87 -8.87 -15.63 -3.49
C ASN A 87 -7.34 -15.58 -3.37
N SER A 88 -6.80 -15.44 -2.15
CA SER A 88 -5.35 -15.43 -1.93
C SER A 88 -4.66 -16.71 -2.40
N TYR A 89 -5.32 -17.86 -2.25
CA TYR A 89 -4.82 -19.14 -2.77
C TYR A 89 -4.82 -19.18 -4.31
N SER A 90 -5.86 -18.65 -4.94
CA SER A 90 -5.97 -18.54 -6.39
C SER A 90 -4.89 -17.62 -6.97
N GLU A 91 -4.71 -16.44 -6.38
CA GLU A 91 -3.64 -15.49 -6.72
C GLU A 91 -2.25 -16.14 -6.58
N SER A 92 -2.01 -16.83 -5.46
CA SER A 92 -0.75 -17.56 -5.25
C SER A 92 -0.48 -18.59 -6.35
N LYS A 93 -1.52 -19.35 -6.77
CA LYS A 93 -1.39 -20.31 -7.87
C LYS A 93 -1.08 -19.64 -9.21
N HIS A 94 -1.73 -18.50 -9.50
CA HIS A 94 -1.50 -17.73 -10.72
C HIS A 94 -0.04 -17.31 -10.84
N ILE A 95 0.51 -16.69 -9.79
CA ILE A 95 1.91 -16.28 -9.75
C ILE A 95 2.85 -17.49 -9.91
N ILE A 96 2.54 -18.63 -9.28
CA ILE A 96 3.33 -19.86 -9.44
C ILE A 96 3.31 -20.37 -10.90
N SER A 97 2.19 -20.23 -11.63
CA SER A 97 2.13 -20.62 -13.04
C SER A 97 2.92 -19.67 -13.94
N GLU A 98 2.89 -18.36 -13.69
CA GLU A 98 3.65 -17.38 -14.48
C GLU A 98 5.17 -17.56 -14.34
N ILE A 99 5.64 -18.05 -13.19
CA ILE A 99 7.08 -18.33 -12.96
C ILE A 99 7.56 -19.62 -13.66
N LYS A 100 6.64 -20.52 -14.02
CA LYS A 100 6.98 -21.82 -14.62
C LYS A 100 7.05 -21.82 -16.15
N GLU A 101 6.61 -20.74 -16.80
CA GLU A 101 6.87 -20.46 -18.22
C GLU A 101 8.15 -19.63 -18.39
#